data_AF-A0A9E3SGA7-F1
#
_entry.id   AF-A0A9E3SGA7-F1
#
_cell.length_a   1.000
_cell.length_b   1.000
_cell.length_c   1.000
_cell.angle_alpha   90.00
_cell.angle_beta   90.00
_cell.angle_gamma   90.00
#
_symmetry.space_group_name_H-M   'P 1'
#
loop_
_entity.id
_entity.type
_entity.pdbx_description
1 polymer ?
#
loop_
_entity_poly.entity_id
_entity_poly.type
_entity_poly.pdbx_seq_one_letter_code
_entity_poly.pdbx_strand_id
1 'polypeptide(L)'
;MSVYGWYHWTHPREGTTERPVTFASRVQNLVGLLATVLLFLMMRYILMNFTDSNVPTIDALTTAIFMVGMWLMAIKKVENWVYWIVGDIISIPLYFYKGLVFTSFQFAVFLVIAVAGYLAWRKDARYA
;
A
#
# COMPACT_ATOMS: atom_id res chain seq x y z
N MET A 1 11.88 0.92 -2.29
CA MET A 1 11.30 1.06 -0.93
C MET A 1 11.97 0.15 0.11
N SER A 2 12.50 -1.02 -0.25
CA SER A 2 13.07 -1.98 0.72
C SER A 2 14.25 -1.43 1.55
N VAL A 3 15.17 -0.66 0.93
CA VAL A 3 16.28 -0.01 1.65
C VAL A 3 15.77 1.10 2.59
N TYR A 4 14.80 1.90 2.14
CA TYR A 4 14.20 2.99 2.93
C TYR A 4 13.44 2.45 4.15
N GLY A 5 12.63 1.40 3.95
CA GLY A 5 11.93 0.71 5.03
C GLY A 5 12.89 0.07 6.04
N TRP A 6 13.88 -0.69 5.56
CA TRP A 6 14.93 -1.25 6.42
C TRP A 6 15.57 -0.16 7.26
N TYR A 7 16.09 0.89 6.62
CA TYR A 7 16.76 1.99 7.33
C TYR A 7 15.88 2.59 8.43
N HIS A 8 14.61 2.86 8.13
CA HIS A 8 13.67 3.39 9.11
C HIS A 8 13.33 2.42 10.23
N TRP A 9 13.37 1.11 9.97
CA TRP A 9 13.06 0.08 10.94
C TRP A 9 14.23 -0.21 11.88
N THR A 10 15.47 -0.14 11.38
CA THR A 10 16.68 -0.40 12.18
C THR A 10 17.22 0.83 12.92
N HIS A 11 16.67 2.03 12.66
CA HIS A 11 17.03 3.26 13.38
C HIS A 11 15.83 3.78 14.20
N PRO A 12 15.56 3.16 15.37
CA PRO A 12 14.58 3.67 16.32
C PRO A 12 14.99 5.05 16.87
N ARG A 13 14.01 5.81 17.38
CA ARG A 13 14.28 7.11 18.04
C ARG A 13 14.96 6.85 19.40
N GLU A 14 15.82 7.77 19.81
CA GLU A 14 16.56 7.71 21.07
C GLU A 14 15.67 7.27 22.25
N GLY A 15 16.04 6.16 22.90
CA GLY A 15 15.33 5.61 24.06
C GLY A 15 14.35 4.46 23.77
N THR A 16 14.18 4.02 22.51
CA THR A 16 13.32 2.87 22.15
C THR A 16 14.12 1.77 21.45
N THR A 17 13.87 0.49 21.78
CA THR A 17 14.50 -0.67 21.10
C THR A 17 13.95 -0.89 19.69
N GLU A 18 12.71 -0.45 19.42
CA GLU A 18 12.07 -0.54 18.11
C GLU A 18 11.20 0.68 17.83
N ARG A 19 11.04 1.05 16.54
CA ARG A 19 10.04 2.06 16.17
C ARG A 19 8.62 1.52 16.43
N PRO A 20 7.79 2.23 17.20
CA PRO A 20 6.43 1.80 17.47
C PRO A 20 5.55 1.94 16.21
N VAL A 21 4.61 1.02 16.07
CA VAL A 21 3.51 1.13 15.12
C VAL A 21 2.57 2.22 15.61
N THR A 22 2.20 3.16 14.74
CA THR A 22 1.36 4.31 15.12
C THR A 22 0.29 4.59 14.09
N PHE A 23 -0.77 5.29 14.46
CA PHE A 23 -1.74 5.83 13.49
C PHE A 23 -1.14 7.01 12.72
N ALA A 24 -1.60 7.20 11.49
CA ALA A 24 -1.28 8.36 10.68
C ALA A 24 -2.05 9.58 11.20
N SER A 25 -1.36 10.73 11.23
CA SER A 25 -2.03 11.99 11.52
C SER A 25 -2.99 12.38 10.38
N ARG A 26 -3.94 13.29 10.65
CA ARG A 26 -4.83 13.82 9.60
C ARG A 26 -4.06 14.40 8.41
N VAL A 27 -2.93 15.07 8.68
CA VAL A 27 -2.05 15.61 7.64
C VAL A 27 -1.41 14.49 6.84
N GLN A 28 -0.92 13.42 7.48
CA GLN A 28 -0.34 12.28 6.77
C GLN A 28 -1.37 11.57 5.89
N ASN A 29 -2.62 11.42 6.36
CA ASN A 29 -3.70 10.87 5.56
C ASN A 29 -4.05 11.76 4.35
N LEU A 30 -4.09 13.08 4.55
CA LEU A 30 -4.31 14.02 3.45
C LEU A 30 -3.17 13.98 2.42
N VAL A 31 -1.91 13.94 2.88
CA VAL A 31 -0.74 13.81 2.00
C VAL A 31 -0.76 12.47 1.27
N GLY A 32 -1.13 11.37 1.94
CA GLY A 32 -1.29 10.06 1.31
C GLY A 32 -2.36 10.07 0.22
N LEU A 33 -3.50 10.71 0.47
CA LEU A 33 -4.57 10.85 -0.51
C LEU A 33 -4.12 11.68 -1.72
N LEU A 34 -3.51 12.85 -1.49
CA LEU A 34 -2.99 13.70 -2.57
C LEU A 34 -1.88 12.99 -3.37
N ALA A 35 -0.98 12.29 -2.69
CA ALA A 35 0.04 11.48 -3.34
C ALA A 35 -0.58 10.36 -4.19
N THR A 36 -1.66 9.73 -3.73
CA THR A 36 -2.39 8.71 -4.50
C THR A 36 -2.94 9.31 -5.79
N VAL A 37 -3.59 10.48 -5.72
CA VAL A 37 -4.15 11.16 -6.89
C VAL A 37 -3.05 11.57 -7.88
N LEU A 38 -1.96 12.16 -7.39
CA LEU A 38 -0.84 12.58 -8.23
C LEU A 38 -0.16 11.39 -8.91
N LEU A 39 0.13 10.32 -8.16
CA LEU A 39 0.73 9.10 -8.70
C LEU A 39 -0.21 8.41 -9.70
N PHE A 40 -1.52 8.41 -9.44
CA PHE A 40 -2.52 7.87 -10.36
C PHE A 40 -2.51 8.64 -11.68
N LEU A 41 -2.56 9.97 -11.65
CA LEU A 41 -2.55 10.79 -12.87
C LEU A 41 -1.25 10.60 -13.65
N MET A 42 -0.11 10.59 -12.95
CA MET A 42 1.21 10.35 -13.55
C MET A 42 1.27 8.96 -14.19
N MET A 43 0.90 7.91 -13.46
CA MET A 43 0.99 6.54 -13.95
C MET A 43 -0.01 6.29 -15.09
N ARG A 44 -1.21 6.86 -15.02
CA ARG A 44 -2.20 6.81 -16.09
C ARG A 44 -1.66 7.46 -17.37
N TYR A 45 -1.02 8.63 -17.25
CA TYR A 45 -0.40 9.28 -18.40
C TYR A 45 0.69 8.41 -19.01
N ILE A 46 1.55 7.80 -18.20
CA ILE A 46 2.60 6.89 -18.68
C ILE A 46 1.98 5.69 -19.40
N LEU A 47 1.03 5.01 -18.76
CA LEU A 47 0.41 3.81 -19.31
C LEU A 47 -0.33 4.09 -20.62
N MET A 48 -1.00 5.23 -20.75
CA MET A 48 -1.76 5.59 -21.96
C MET A 48 -0.87 5.99 -23.15
N ASN A 49 0.31 6.57 -22.90
CA ASN A 49 1.13 7.14 -23.98
C ASN A 49 2.37 6.30 -24.31
N PHE A 50 2.80 5.43 -23.41
CA PHE A 50 4.07 4.71 -23.53
C PHE A 50 3.94 3.19 -23.35
N THR A 51 2.74 2.64 -23.18
CA THR A 51 2.53 1.19 -22.98
C THR A 51 1.28 0.67 -23.66
N ASP A 52 1.23 -0.64 -23.90
CA ASP A 52 0.07 -1.34 -24.47
C ASP A 52 -0.89 -1.88 -23.38
N SER A 53 -1.04 -1.18 -22.25
CA SER A 53 -1.99 -1.62 -21.22
C SER A 53 -3.44 -1.51 -21.73
N ASN A 54 -4.18 -2.61 -21.64
CA ASN A 54 -5.59 -2.69 -22.02
C ASN A 54 -6.54 -2.05 -20.99
N VAL A 55 -6.05 -1.76 -19.78
CA VAL A 55 -6.84 -1.20 -18.66
C VAL A 55 -6.02 -0.16 -17.89
N PRO A 56 -5.48 0.87 -18.57
CA PRO A 56 -4.45 1.75 -18.04
C PRO A 56 -4.94 2.54 -16.83
N THR A 57 -6.24 2.84 -16.75
CA THR A 57 -6.83 3.53 -15.59
C THR A 57 -6.80 2.67 -14.32
N ILE A 58 -7.20 1.39 -14.41
CA ILE A 58 -7.24 0.51 -13.22
C ILE A 58 -5.81 0.09 -12.83
N ASP A 59 -4.95 -0.15 -13.81
CA ASP A 59 -3.53 -0.44 -13.58
C ASP A 59 -2.80 0.75 -12.92
N ALA A 60 -3.07 1.99 -13.37
CA ALA A 60 -2.54 3.19 -12.72
C ALA A 60 -3.04 3.35 -11.28
N LEU A 61 -4.33 3.09 -11.04
CA LEU A 61 -4.95 3.25 -9.72
C LEU A 61 -4.35 2.25 -8.71
N THR A 62 -4.32 0.97 -9.07
CA THR A 62 -3.74 -0.08 -8.22
C THR A 62 -2.27 0.19 -7.93
N THR A 63 -1.50 0.64 -8.93
CA THR A 63 -0.10 1.02 -8.75
C THR A 63 0.06 2.17 -7.75
N ALA A 64 -0.73 3.24 -7.89
CA ALA A 64 -0.68 4.38 -6.97
C ALA A 64 -1.05 3.97 -5.53
N ILE A 65 -2.08 3.14 -5.37
CA ILE A 65 -2.50 2.60 -4.07
C ILE A 65 -1.35 1.83 -3.41
N PHE A 66 -0.72 0.88 -4.13
CA PHE A 66 0.37 0.08 -3.56
C PHE A 66 1.63 0.91 -3.27
N MET A 67 1.96 1.91 -4.11
CA MET A 67 3.09 2.80 -3.82
C MET A 67 2.89 3.60 -2.52
N VAL A 68 1.70 4.16 -2.31
CA VAL A 68 1.37 4.89 -1.08
C VAL A 68 1.28 3.96 0.12
N GLY A 69 0.68 2.77 -0.05
CA GLY A 69 0.67 1.71 0.96
C GLY A 69 2.07 1.31 1.40
N MET A 70 3.00 1.11 0.46
CA MET A 70 4.41 0.82 0.76
C MET A 70 5.10 1.95 1.51
N TRP A 71 4.81 3.20 1.17
CA TRP A 71 5.37 4.35 1.89
C TRP A 71 4.90 4.37 3.34
N LEU A 72 3.59 4.25 3.58
CA LEU A 72 3.02 4.18 4.92
C LEU A 72 3.54 2.99 5.73
N MET A 73 3.75 1.85 5.09
CA MET A 73 4.36 0.66 5.71
C MET A 73 5.80 0.93 6.15
N ALA A 74 6.60 1.58 5.30
CA ALA A 74 7.99 1.91 5.61
C ALA A 74 8.11 2.80 6.86
N ILE A 75 7.13 3.69 7.09
CA ILE A 75 7.05 4.53 8.29
C ILE A 75 6.15 3.97 9.41
N LYS A 76 5.83 2.67 9.36
CA LYS A 76 5.05 1.90 10.35
C LYS A 76 3.69 2.52 10.71
N LYS A 77 2.91 2.95 9.71
CA LYS A 77 1.56 3.50 9.88
C LYS A 77 0.47 2.48 9.67
N VAL A 78 -0.48 2.34 10.59
CA VAL A 78 -1.58 1.34 10.53
C VAL A 78 -2.38 1.45 9.22
N GLU A 79 -2.58 2.65 8.71
CA GLU A 79 -3.35 2.96 7.51
C GLU A 79 -2.76 2.34 6.25
N ASN A 80 -1.48 1.93 6.26
CA ASN A 80 -0.87 1.17 5.18
C ASN A 80 -1.74 -0.05 4.79
N TRP A 81 -2.28 -0.77 5.78
CA TRP A 81 -3.05 -1.97 5.54
C TRP A 81 -4.38 -1.69 4.85
N VAL A 82 -4.96 -0.50 5.04
CA VAL A 82 -6.16 -0.08 4.31
C VAL A 82 -5.85 0.05 2.81
N TYR A 83 -4.69 0.62 2.47
CA TYR A 83 -4.23 0.67 1.08
C TYR A 83 -4.03 -0.73 0.49
N TRP A 84 -3.41 -1.65 1.24
CA TRP A 84 -3.23 -3.04 0.80
C TRP A 84 -4.58 -3.74 0.57
N ILE A 85 -5.50 -3.67 1.54
CA ILE A 85 -6.83 -4.27 1.43
C ILE A 85 -7.59 -3.75 0.21
N VAL A 86 -7.62 -2.43 0.00
CA VAL A 86 -8.29 -1.82 -1.16
C VAL A 86 -7.62 -2.24 -2.46
N GLY A 87 -6.28 -2.23 -2.51
CA GLY A 87 -5.50 -2.66 -3.67
C GLY A 87 -5.76 -4.12 -4.03
N ASP A 88 -5.80 -5.01 -3.05
CA ASP A 88 -6.02 -6.44 -3.23
C ASP A 88 -7.46 -6.72 -3.70
N ILE A 89 -8.46 -6.07 -3.12
CA ILE A 89 -9.87 -6.20 -3.54
C ILE A 89 -10.06 -5.78 -5.00
N ILE A 90 -9.36 -4.73 -5.47
CA ILE A 90 -9.40 -4.33 -6.89
C ILE A 90 -8.63 -5.32 -7.75
N SER A 91 -7.49 -5.81 -7.26
CA SER A 91 -6.57 -6.67 -8.01
C SER A 91 -7.12 -8.07 -8.27
N ILE A 92 -7.83 -8.69 -7.32
CA ILE A 92 -8.40 -10.04 -7.47
C ILE A 92 -9.26 -10.17 -8.74
N PRO A 93 -10.35 -9.40 -8.94
CA PRO A 93 -11.18 -9.50 -10.13
C PRO A 93 -10.46 -8.99 -11.39
N LEU A 94 -9.57 -7.99 -11.27
CA LEU A 94 -8.78 -7.47 -12.38
C LEU A 94 -7.89 -8.56 -13.01
N TYR A 95 -7.12 -9.27 -12.18
CA TYR A 95 -6.21 -10.31 -12.67
C TYR A 95 -6.96 -11.56 -13.09
N PHE A 96 -8.11 -11.86 -12.48
CA PHE A 96 -9.00 -12.92 -12.96
C PHE A 96 -9.52 -12.61 -14.37
N TYR A 97 -9.99 -11.37 -14.60
CA TYR A 97 -10.43 -10.90 -15.92
C TYR A 97 -9.31 -10.95 -16.97
N LYS A 98 -8.06 -10.67 -16.58
CA LYS A 98 -6.88 -10.78 -17.45
C LYS A 98 -6.45 -12.24 -17.72
N GLY A 99 -7.15 -13.26 -17.20
CA GLY A 99 -6.79 -14.68 -17.33
C GLY A 99 -5.62 -15.11 -16.44
N LEU A 100 -5.14 -14.22 -15.56
CA LEU A 100 -4.00 -14.45 -14.65
C LEU A 100 -4.51 -15.04 -13.33
N VAL A 101 -5.01 -16.28 -13.39
CA VAL A 101 -5.66 -16.96 -12.25
C VAL A 101 -4.72 -17.11 -11.06
N PHE A 102 -3.46 -17.50 -11.30
CA PHE A 102 -2.47 -17.64 -10.22
C PHE A 102 -2.21 -16.31 -9.51
N THR A 103 -2.06 -15.22 -10.27
CA THR A 103 -1.87 -13.87 -9.71
C THR A 103 -3.10 -13.42 -8.92
N SER A 104 -4.30 -13.67 -9.43
CA SER A 104 -5.55 -13.38 -8.72
C SER A 104 -5.63 -14.12 -7.37
N PHE A 105 -5.27 -15.41 -7.34
CA PHE A 105 -5.19 -16.19 -6.11
C PHE A 105 -4.14 -15.63 -5.13
N GLN A 106 -2.97 -15.22 -5.63
CA GLN A 106 -1.95 -14.57 -4.79
C GLN A 106 -2.49 -13.32 -4.10
N PHE A 107 -3.24 -12.47 -4.81
CA PHE A 107 -3.88 -11.29 -4.20
C PHE A 107 -4.96 -11.64 -3.18
N ALA A 108 -5.67 -12.77 -3.34
CA ALA A 108 -6.60 -13.25 -2.33
C ALA A 108 -5.87 -13.67 -1.03
N VAL A 109 -4.69 -14.30 -1.15
CA VAL A 109 -3.84 -14.62 0.00
C VAL A 109 -3.32 -13.33 0.66
N PHE A 110 -2.84 -12.36 -0.14
CA PHE A 110 -2.40 -11.06 0.36
C PHE A 110 -3.50 -10.31 1.09
N LEU A 111 -4.75 -10.37 0.61
CA LEU A 111 -5.88 -9.77 1.28
C LEU A 111 -6.08 -10.32 2.70
N VAL A 112 -5.98 -11.64 2.88
CA VAL A 112 -6.07 -12.28 4.20
C VAL A 112 -4.94 -11.80 5.12
N ILE A 113 -3.72 -11.76 4.60
CA ILE A 113 -2.54 -11.27 5.35
C ILE A 113 -2.72 -9.79 5.71
N ALA A 114 -3.24 -8.97 4.79
CA ALA A 114 -3.43 -7.54 5.00
C ALA A 114 -4.48 -7.26 6.07
N VAL A 115 -5.57 -8.04 6.11
CA VAL A 115 -6.58 -7.97 7.18
C VAL A 115 -5.97 -8.39 8.52
N ALA A 116 -5.22 -9.49 8.56
CA ALA A 116 -4.54 -9.94 9.79
C ALA A 116 -3.54 -8.89 10.28
N GLY A 117 -2.75 -8.32 9.38
CA GLY A 117 -1.78 -7.26 9.64
C GLY A 117 -2.45 -5.99 10.18
N TYR A 118 -3.57 -5.58 9.60
CA TYR A 118 -4.37 -4.46 10.08
C TYR A 118 -4.82 -4.66 11.53
N LEU A 119 -5.36 -5.84 11.85
CA LEU A 119 -5.82 -6.16 13.20
C LEU A 119 -4.68 -6.16 14.21
N ALA A 120 -3.54 -6.77 13.88
CA ALA A 120 -2.35 -6.81 14.72
C ALA A 120 -1.78 -5.40 14.96
N TRP A 121 -1.53 -4.63 13.91
CA TRP A 121 -0.93 -3.30 14.01
C TRP A 121 -1.85 -2.29 14.68
N ARG A 122 -3.17 -2.40 14.46
CA ARG A 122 -4.16 -1.58 15.16
C ARG A 122 -4.18 -1.87 16.66
N LYS A 123 -3.97 -3.12 17.07
CA LYS A 123 -3.83 -3.49 18.48
C LYS A 123 -2.56 -2.85 19.05
N ASP A 124 -1.42 -3.05 18.41
CA ASP A 124 -0.13 -2.54 18.88
C ASP A 124 -0.12 -1.00 18.98
N ALA A 125 -0.66 -0.31 17.98
CA ALA A 125 -0.73 1.15 17.97
C ALA A 125 -1.68 1.77 19.02
N ARG A 126 -2.54 0.96 19.65
CA ARG A 126 -3.38 1.41 20.79
C ARG A 126 -2.67 1.29 22.13
N TYR A 127 -1.62 0.48 22.21
CA TYR A 127 -0.84 0.25 23.44
C TYR A 127 0.54 0.93 23.41
N ALA A 128 0.87 1.64 22.33
CA ALA A 128 2.08 2.44 22.15
C ALA A 128 1.84 3.91 22.50
#